data_AF-A0A2N9ESU0-F1
#
_entry.id   AF-A0A2N9ESU0-F1
#
_cell.length_a   1.000
_cell.length_b   1.000
_cell.length_c   1.000
_cell.angle_alpha   90.00
_cell.angle_beta   90.00
_cell.angle_gamma   90.00
#
_symmetry.space_group_name_H-M   'P 1'
#
loop_
_entity.id
_entity.type
_entity.pdbx_description
1 polymer ?
#
loop_
_entity_poly.entity_id
_entity_poly.type
_entity_poly.pdbx_seq_one_letter_code
_entity_poly.pdbx_strand_id
1 'polypeptide(L)' 'MTFLSSSSYGGAAALSDVKDVQLLLDSLKDHDGDKLVVQYKDDDAHADYVMGQTAKQVVQDPLMAFFRLQ' A
#
# COMPACT_ATOMS: atom_id res chain seq x y z
N MET A 1 6.11 5.33 -21.89
CA MET A 1 6.13 5.77 -20.48
C MET A 1 5.49 4.65 -19.70
N THR A 2 6.24 3.96 -18.85
CA THR A 2 5.74 2.77 -18.12
C THR A 2 5.51 3.18 -16.67
N PHE A 3 4.30 3.06 -16.15
CA PHE A 3 3.94 3.49 -14.80
C PHE A 3 4.20 2.36 -13.79
N LEU A 4 4.88 2.65 -12.69
CA LEU A 4 4.93 1.78 -11.51
C LEU A 4 3.73 2.14 -10.61
N SER A 5 3.14 1.15 -9.94
CA SER A 5 2.03 1.35 -8.98
C SER A 5 2.42 0.90 -7.57
N SER A 6 1.95 1.60 -6.52
CA SER A 6 2.21 1.27 -5.10
C SER A 6 0.90 1.24 -4.31
N SER A 7 0.72 0.23 -3.45
CA SER A 7 -0.48 0.06 -2.60
C SER A 7 -0.10 -0.41 -1.18
N SER A 8 -0.68 0.21 -0.15
CA SER A 8 -0.45 -0.13 1.27
C SER A 8 -1.77 -0.33 2.00
N TYR A 9 -1.88 -1.39 2.82
CA TYR A 9 -3.08 -1.70 3.62
C TYR A 9 -2.75 -2.45 4.91
N GLY A 10 -3.68 -2.41 5.88
CA GLY A 10 -3.42 -2.86 7.24
C GLY A 10 -4.49 -3.79 7.79
N GLY A 11 -4.07 -4.70 8.68
CA GLY A 11 -4.93 -5.76 9.22
C GLY A 11 -6.02 -5.25 10.16
N ALA A 12 -5.75 -4.16 10.88
CA ALA A 12 -6.69 -3.48 11.76
C ALA A 12 -7.56 -2.41 11.05
N ALA A 13 -7.42 -2.26 9.73
CA ALA A 13 -8.13 -1.23 8.96
C ALA A 13 -9.58 -1.65 8.66
N ALA A 14 -10.54 -1.16 9.46
CA ALA A 14 -11.96 -1.48 9.29
C ALA A 14 -12.61 -0.95 7.99
N LEU A 15 -12.05 0.09 7.36
CA LEU A 15 -12.57 0.69 6.13
C LEU A 15 -11.99 0.09 4.85
N SER A 16 -10.85 -0.57 4.97
CA SER A 16 -10.10 -1.19 3.87
C SER A 16 -9.62 -2.55 4.36
N ASP A 17 -10.57 -3.41 4.75
CA ASP A 17 -10.23 -4.67 5.39
C ASP A 17 -9.52 -5.62 4.42
N VAL A 18 -8.82 -6.60 4.99
CA VAL A 18 -7.95 -7.50 4.24
C VAL A 18 -8.68 -8.21 3.09
N LYS A 19 -9.96 -8.56 3.26
CA LYS A 19 -10.70 -9.30 2.22
C LYS A 19 -10.99 -8.41 1.01
N ASP A 20 -11.44 -7.19 1.26
CA ASP A 20 -11.75 -6.24 0.20
C ASP A 20 -10.48 -5.81 -0.56
N VAL A 21 -9.37 -5.63 0.15
CA VAL A 21 -8.08 -5.32 -0.50
C VAL A 21 -7.56 -6.50 -1.29
N GLN A 22 -7.71 -7.74 -0.81
CA GLN A 22 -7.32 -8.92 -1.57
C GLN A 22 -8.12 -9.05 -2.87
N LEU A 23 -9.44 -8.78 -2.83
CA LEU A 23 -10.28 -8.77 -4.02
C LEU A 23 -9.82 -7.71 -5.04
N LEU A 24 -9.43 -6.53 -4.56
CA LEU A 24 -8.86 -5.48 -5.41
C LEU A 24 -7.53 -5.93 -6.04
N LEU A 25 -6.61 -6.51 -5.27
CA LEU A 25 -5.32 -6.99 -5.76
C LEU A 25 -5.49 -8.10 -6.82
N ASP A 26 -6.42 -9.03 -6.60
CA ASP A 26 -6.74 -10.09 -7.56
C ASP A 26 -7.30 -9.52 -8.88
N SER A 27 -7.96 -8.36 -8.82
CA SER A 27 -8.47 -7.64 -10.00
C SER A 27 -7.39 -6.85 -10.73
N LEU A 28 -6.29 -6.49 -10.05
CA LEU A 28 -5.17 -5.73 -10.58
C LEU A 28 -4.00 -6.60 -11.07
N LYS A 29 -4.04 -7.91 -10.85
CA LYS A 29 -2.95 -8.85 -11.19
C LYS A 29 -2.50 -8.80 -12.66
N ASP A 30 -3.40 -8.44 -13.57
CA ASP A 30 -3.14 -8.37 -15.02
C ASP A 30 -2.77 -6.94 -15.48
N HIS A 31 -2.79 -5.94 -14.58
CA HIS A 31 -2.35 -4.58 -14.83
C HIS A 31 -0.89 -4.42 -14.43
N ASP A 32 0.04 -4.67 -15.36
CA ASP A 32 1.48 -4.53 -15.13
C ASP A 32 1.88 -5.16 -13.78
N GLY A 33 1.43 -6.39 -13.52
CA GLY A 33 1.41 -7.01 -12.19
C GLY A 33 2.79 -7.16 -11.55
N ASP A 34 3.85 -7.23 -12.36
CA ASP A 34 5.26 -7.20 -11.97
C ASP A 34 5.75 -5.79 -11.54
N LYS A 35 4.93 -4.75 -11.72
CA LYS A 35 5.19 -3.36 -11.38
C LYS A 35 4.31 -2.83 -10.25
N LEU A 36 3.57 -3.71 -9.57
CA LEU A 36 2.79 -3.39 -8.38
C LEU A 36 3.59 -3.74 -7.11
N VAL A 37 3.91 -2.71 -6.32
CA VAL A 37 4.49 -2.90 -4.98
C VAL A 37 3.38 -2.89 -3.94
N VAL A 38 3.26 -3.95 -3.17
CA VAL A 38 2.25 -4.10 -2.10
C VAL A 38 2.92 -4.11 -0.74
N GLN A 39 2.43 -3.30 0.20
CA GLN A 39 2.88 -3.26 1.58
C GLN A 39 1.74 -3.58 2.55
N TYR A 40 1.91 -4.63 3.35
CA TYR A 40 0.93 -5.04 4.37
C TYR A 40 1.48 -4.86 5.78
N LYS A 41 0.66 -4.32 6.70
CA LYS A 41 1.00 -4.14 8.13
C LYS A 41 -0.17 -4.55 9.02
N ASP A 42 0.00 -5.63 9.77
CA ASP A 42 -1.10 -6.27 10.52
C ASP A 42 -1.76 -5.33 11.55
N ASP A 43 -0.95 -4.57 12.29
CA ASP A 43 -1.43 -3.75 13.41
C ASP A 43 -1.91 -2.34 12.99
N ASP A 44 -1.67 -1.91 11.75
CA ASP A 44 -2.00 -0.54 11.31
C ASP A 44 -3.52 -0.43 11.04
N ALA A 45 -4.18 0.50 11.72
CA ALA A 45 -5.54 0.92 11.41
C ALA A 45 -5.55 1.92 10.24
N HIS A 46 -6.73 2.17 9.66
CA HIS A 46 -6.84 2.99 8.45
C HIS A 46 -6.23 4.39 8.59
N ALA A 47 -6.36 5.02 9.76
CA ALA A 47 -5.81 6.35 10.02
C ALA A 47 -4.28 6.36 10.25
N ASP A 48 -3.66 5.23 10.58
CA ASP A 48 -2.23 5.17 10.92
C ASP A 48 -1.33 5.47 9.73
N TYR A 49 -1.84 5.23 8.51
CA TYR A 49 -1.15 5.57 7.26
C TYR A 49 -0.90 7.07 7.07
N VAL A 50 -1.69 7.92 7.74
CA VAL A 50 -1.60 9.38 7.62
C VAL A 50 -1.21 10.02 8.95
N MET A 51 -1.76 9.52 10.05
CA MET A 51 -1.72 10.16 11.37
C MET A 51 -0.89 9.40 12.40
N GLY A 52 -0.41 8.19 12.09
CA GLY A 52 0.38 7.38 13.01
C GLY A 52 1.73 8.04 13.32
N GLN A 53 2.22 7.92 14.55
CA GLN A 53 3.52 8.49 14.94
C GLN A 53 4.68 7.95 14.09
N THR A 54 4.53 6.72 13.59
CA THR A 54 5.50 6.04 12.73
C THR A 54 5.19 6.20 11.23
N ALA A 55 4.11 6.89 10.85
CA ALA A 55 3.63 7.00 9.47
C ALA A 55 4.73 7.50 8.51
N LYS A 56 5.56 8.43 8.99
CA LYS A 56 6.69 8.95 8.22
C LYS A 56 7.64 7.82 7.82
N GLN A 57 8.14 7.06 8.78
CA GLN A 57 9.16 6.03 8.53
C GLN A 57 8.59 4.83 7.78
N VAL A 58 7.34 4.47 8.07
CA VAL A 58 6.80 3.18 7.64
C VAL A 58 5.94 3.27 6.38
N VAL A 59 5.46 4.46 6.02
CA VAL A 59 4.63 4.71 4.82
C VAL A 59 5.25 5.78 3.92
N GLN A 60 5.51 6.98 4.47
CA GLN A 60 5.91 8.13 3.65
C GLN A 60 7.34 7.97 3.08
N ASP A 61 8.31 7.54 3.89
CA ASP A 61 9.69 7.35 3.47
C ASP A 61 9.80 6.25 2.37
N PRO A 62 9.15 5.06 2.49
CA PRO A 62 9.05 4.09 1.40
C PRO A 62 8.37 4.62 0.14
N LEU A 63 7.27 5.39 0.28
CA LEU A 63 6.58 6.01 -0.84
C LEU A 63 7.49 7.01 -1.58
N MET A 64 8.24 7.83 -0.84
CA MET A 64 9.21 8.76 -1.42
C MET A 64 10.38 8.04 -2.08
N ALA A 65 10.80 6.88 -1.56
CA ALA A 65 11.80 6.04 -2.21
C ALA A 65 11.29 5.48 -3.54
N PHE A 66 10.04 5.00 -3.57
CA PHE A 66 9.38 4.51 -4.79
C PHE A 66 9.37 5.54 -5.92
N PHE A 67 9.01 6.80 -5.64
CA PHE A 67 9.02 7.86 -6.65
C PHE A 67 10.41 8.22 -7.17
N ARG A 68 11.48 7.90 -6.43
CA ARG A 68 12.87 8.12 -6.89
C ARG A 68 13.39 7.02 -7.81
N LEU A 69 12.64 5.91 -7.95
CA LEU A 69 12.98 4.82 -8.87
C LEU A 69 12.45 5.07 -10.30
N GLN A 70 11.63 6.11 -10.49
CA GLN A 70 11.09 6.55 -11.78
C GLN A 70 11.93 7.69 -12.38
#